data_AF-A0A1D3DML0-F1
#
_entry.id   AF-A0A1D3DML0-F1
#
_cell.length_a   1.000
_cell.length_b   1.000
_cell.length_c   1.000
_cell.angle_alpha   90.00
_cell.angle_beta   90.00
_cell.angle_gamma   90.00
#
_symmetry.space_group_name_H-M   'P 1'
#
loop_
_entity.id
_entity.type
_entity.pdbx_description
1 polymer ?
#
loop_
_entity_poly.entity_id
_entity_poly.type
_entity_poly.pdbx_seq_one_letter_code
_entity_poly.pdbx_strand_id
1 'polypeptide(L)'
;MHTRLRDLAGELAVLLWREHTLYRERSGGVVIRGEHVRRWISLSPRGTRDDVLIRAGRILDGGTTAPARSEVVVSLSAGRDELAAVCRRLLAEAAADAEPSRAVRAEPARASGRTGRRGGRGRDGGDGAPGGRTGKSRAGKGRSRHTSLTSWLILLGVMALVGVYAYHVSAAYR
;
A
#
# COMPACT_ATOMS: atom_id res chain seq x y z
N MET A 1 -6.28 8.57 -31.40
CA MET A 1 -6.42 8.33 -29.95
C MET A 1 -5.37 7.36 -29.41
N HIS A 2 -5.31 6.09 -29.84
CA HIS A 2 -4.40 5.09 -29.27
C HIS A 2 -2.90 5.46 -29.31
N THR A 3 -2.42 6.12 -30.38
CA THR A 3 -1.03 6.60 -30.47
C THR A 3 -0.76 7.67 -29.41
N ARG A 4 -1.62 8.70 -29.33
CA ARG A 4 -1.57 9.75 -28.30
C ARG A 4 -1.58 9.16 -26.88
N LEU A 5 -2.42 8.16 -26.62
CA LEU A 5 -2.47 7.48 -25.33
C LEU A 5 -1.17 6.75 -25.01
N ARG A 6 -0.57 6.08 -26.00
CA ARG A 6 0.72 5.39 -25.86
C ARG A 6 1.85 6.37 -25.59
N ASP A 7 1.92 7.47 -26.32
CA ASP A 7 2.95 8.49 -26.17
C ASP A 7 2.86 9.11 -24.77
N LEU A 8 1.64 9.50 -24.36
CA LEU A 8 1.38 10.03 -23.02
C LEU A 8 1.67 9.00 -21.92
N ALA A 9 1.33 7.73 -22.11
CA ALA A 9 1.70 6.67 -21.17
C ALA A 9 3.23 6.51 -21.07
N GLY A 10 3.97 6.70 -22.17
CA GLY A 10 5.43 6.75 -22.18
C GLY A 10 5.98 7.88 -21.33
N GLU A 11 5.46 9.09 -21.52
CA GLU A 11 5.84 10.26 -20.72
C GLU A 11 5.52 10.08 -19.24
N LEU A 12 4.32 9.58 -18.92
CA LEU A 12 3.92 9.29 -17.55
C LEU A 12 4.81 8.22 -16.90
N ALA A 13 5.18 7.18 -17.64
CA ALA A 13 6.01 6.10 -17.11
C ALA A 13 7.35 6.60 -16.57
N VAL A 14 7.99 7.52 -17.29
CA VAL A 14 9.25 8.16 -16.87
C VAL A 14 9.07 9.01 -15.61
N LEU A 15 7.91 9.68 -15.46
CA LEU A 15 7.60 10.49 -14.27
C LEU A 15 7.24 9.67 -13.04
N LEU A 16 6.65 8.49 -13.25
CA LEU A 16 6.20 7.62 -12.17
C LEU A 16 7.34 6.77 -11.63
N TRP A 17 8.16 6.20 -12.52
CA TRP A 17 9.12 5.16 -12.17
C TRP A 17 10.42 5.25 -12.97
N ARG A 18 11.54 5.02 -12.26
CA ARG A 18 12.87 4.90 -12.87
C ARG A 18 12.97 3.69 -13.81
N GLU A 19 12.38 2.57 -13.42
CA GLU A 19 12.36 1.33 -14.22
C GLU A 19 10.91 0.93 -14.51
N HIS A 20 10.56 0.82 -15.78
CA HIS A 20 9.20 0.50 -16.18
C HIS A 20 9.16 -0.31 -17.48
N THR A 21 8.08 -1.05 -17.64
CA THR A 21 7.72 -1.70 -18.90
C THR A 21 6.35 -1.22 -19.36
N LEU A 22 6.18 -1.08 -20.67
CA LEU A 22 4.94 -0.63 -21.30
C LEU A 22 4.43 -1.71 -22.23
N TYR A 23 3.15 -2.06 -22.07
CA TYR A 23 2.47 -2.98 -22.99
C TYR A 23 1.12 -2.44 -23.41
N ARG A 24 0.72 -2.82 -24.61
CA ARG A 24 -0.57 -2.45 -25.20
C ARG A 24 -1.57 -3.58 -24.94
N GLU A 25 -2.77 -3.21 -24.51
CA GLU A 25 -3.89 -4.14 -24.38
C GLU A 25 -4.66 -4.27 -25.71
N ARG A 26 -5.35 -5.39 -25.89
CA ARG A 26 -6.20 -5.64 -27.08
C ARG A 26 -7.37 -4.66 -27.17
N SER A 27 -7.81 -4.12 -26.04
CA SER A 27 -8.82 -3.06 -25.91
C SER A 27 -8.34 -1.69 -26.40
N GLY A 28 -7.05 -1.56 -26.77
CA GLY A 28 -6.46 -0.29 -27.14
C GLY A 28 -6.02 0.58 -25.96
N GLY A 29 -6.06 0.03 -24.74
CA GLY A 29 -5.41 0.59 -23.57
C GLY A 29 -3.90 0.33 -23.52
N VAL A 30 -3.23 0.97 -22.58
CA VAL A 30 -1.80 0.82 -22.32
C VAL A 30 -1.62 0.59 -20.83
N VAL A 31 -0.71 -0.30 -20.47
CA VAL A 31 -0.37 -0.56 -19.08
C VAL A 31 1.11 -0.32 -18.86
N ILE A 32 1.38 0.35 -17.76
CA ILE A 32 2.71 0.64 -17.26
C ILE A 32 2.93 -0.29 -16.06
N ARG A 33 4.01 -1.06 -16.07
CA ARG A 33 4.42 -1.94 -14.97
C ARG A 33 5.75 -1.50 -14.40
N GLY A 34 5.77 -1.27 -13.09
CA GLY A 34 6.96 -1.04 -12.30
C GLY A 34 7.25 -2.27 -11.45
N GLU A 35 7.98 -3.25 -12.01
CA GLU A 35 8.32 -4.49 -11.28
C GLU A 35 9.07 -4.21 -9.98
N HIS A 36 10.02 -3.27 -10.01
CA HIS A 36 10.83 -2.86 -8.86
C HIS A 36 10.02 -2.35 -7.67
N VAL A 37 8.84 -1.77 -7.90
CA VAL A 37 7.90 -1.33 -6.86
C VAL A 37 6.69 -2.25 -6.71
N ARG A 38 6.60 -3.32 -7.51
CA ARG A 38 5.48 -4.26 -7.56
C ARG A 38 4.13 -3.57 -7.78
N ARG A 39 4.09 -2.55 -8.65
CA ARG A 39 2.88 -1.79 -8.98
C ARG A 39 2.64 -1.73 -10.48
N TRP A 40 1.37 -1.62 -10.84
CA TRP A 40 0.95 -1.41 -12.23
C TRP A 40 -0.12 -0.33 -12.31
N ILE A 41 -0.17 0.35 -13.45
CA ILE A 41 -1.20 1.33 -13.78
C ILE A 41 -1.63 1.14 -15.24
N SER A 42 -2.93 1.07 -15.51
CA SER A 42 -3.47 1.01 -16.87
C SER A 42 -4.23 2.27 -17.22
N LEU A 43 -4.12 2.65 -18.49
CA LEU A 43 -4.85 3.73 -19.13
C LEU A 43 -5.66 3.11 -20.25
N SER A 44 -6.98 3.22 -20.19
CA SER A 44 -7.88 2.68 -21.21
C SER A 44 -8.80 3.79 -21.72
N PRO A 45 -8.96 3.97 -23.05
CA PRO A 45 -9.93 4.91 -23.58
C PRO A 45 -11.34 4.59 -23.05
N ARG A 46 -12.12 5.61 -22.71
CA ARG A 46 -13.49 5.45 -22.25
C ARG A 46 -14.43 6.33 -23.07
N GLY A 47 -15.36 5.70 -23.79
CA GLY A 47 -16.33 6.44 -24.60
C GLY A 47 -15.70 7.18 -25.78
N THR A 48 -16.34 8.27 -26.22
CA THR A 48 -15.98 9.05 -27.42
C THR A 48 -15.43 10.44 -27.13
N ARG A 49 -15.68 10.99 -25.94
CA ARG A 49 -14.93 12.14 -25.43
C ARG A 49 -13.57 11.61 -25.00
N ASP A 50 -12.52 12.44 -25.07
CA ASP A 50 -11.11 12.12 -24.78
C ASP A 50 -10.84 11.66 -23.31
N ASP A 51 -11.82 11.01 -22.68
CA ASP A 51 -11.79 10.47 -21.34
C ASP A 51 -11.04 9.14 -21.33
N VAL A 52 -10.29 8.96 -20.26
CA VAL A 52 -9.46 7.79 -20.02
C VAL A 52 -9.77 7.26 -18.63
N LEU A 53 -10.08 5.97 -18.59
CA LEU A 53 -10.14 5.20 -17.36
C LEU A 53 -8.72 4.85 -16.95
N ILE A 54 -8.30 5.35 -15.80
CA ILE A 54 -7.03 5.00 -15.16
C ILE A 54 -7.31 4.02 -14.04
N ARG A 55 -6.61 2.89 -14.02
CA ARG A 55 -6.72 1.86 -12.99
C ARG A 55 -5.35 1.57 -12.41
N ALA A 56 -5.25 1.40 -11.10
CA ALA A 56 -4.00 1.06 -10.43
C ALA A 56 -4.15 -0.20 -9.58
N GLY A 57 -3.03 -0.93 -9.47
CA GLY A 57 -2.99 -2.16 -8.69
C GLY A 57 -1.59 -2.61 -8.33
N ARG A 58 -1.52 -3.81 -7.74
CA ARG A 58 -0.26 -4.46 -7.35
C ARG A 58 0.11 -5.58 -8.31
N ILE A 59 1.40 -5.83 -8.41
CA ILE A 59 1.95 -7.02 -9.04
C ILE A 59 2.15 -8.06 -7.94
N LEU A 60 1.65 -9.26 -8.16
CA LEU A 60 1.77 -10.40 -7.26
C LEU A 60 3.13 -11.07 -7.45
N ASP A 61 3.53 -11.85 -6.44
CA ASP A 61 4.65 -12.78 -6.58
C ASP A 61 4.37 -13.73 -7.76
N GLY A 62 5.34 -13.86 -8.68
CA GLY A 62 5.15 -14.56 -9.96
C GLY A 62 4.79 -13.65 -11.14
N GLY A 63 4.71 -12.32 -10.94
CA GLY A 63 4.56 -11.36 -12.04
C GLY A 63 3.14 -11.25 -12.59
N THR A 64 2.14 -11.81 -11.91
CA THR A 64 0.73 -11.63 -12.27
C THR A 64 0.23 -10.26 -11.76
N THR A 65 -0.48 -9.51 -12.59
CA THR A 65 -1.13 -8.27 -12.15
C THR A 65 -2.40 -8.60 -11.38
N ALA A 66 -2.47 -8.18 -10.11
CA ALA A 66 -3.70 -8.29 -9.32
C ALA A 66 -4.81 -7.41 -9.94
N PRO A 67 -6.09 -7.69 -9.65
CA PRO A 67 -7.19 -6.80 -10.02
C PRO A 67 -6.96 -5.37 -9.55
N ALA A 68 -7.49 -4.41 -10.30
CA ALA A 68 -7.44 -3.00 -9.94
C ALA A 68 -8.12 -2.79 -8.58
N ARG A 69 -7.49 -1.97 -7.72
CA ARG A 69 -8.05 -1.59 -6.42
C ARG A 69 -8.55 -0.16 -6.41
N SER A 70 -7.95 0.69 -7.23
CA SER A 70 -8.31 2.10 -7.37
C SER A 70 -8.49 2.42 -8.84
N GLU A 71 -9.53 3.18 -9.15
CA GLU A 71 -9.87 3.58 -10.52
C GLU A 71 -10.49 4.97 -10.57
N VAL A 72 -10.25 5.68 -11.66
CA VAL A 72 -10.79 7.02 -11.90
C VAL A 72 -10.89 7.29 -13.40
N VAL A 73 -11.85 8.12 -13.78
CA VAL A 73 -11.97 8.62 -15.15
C VAL A 73 -11.52 10.07 -15.19
N VAL A 74 -10.64 10.40 -16.11
CA VAL A 74 -10.08 11.74 -16.30
C VAL A 74 -10.00 12.08 -17.77
N SER A 75 -10.03 13.37 -18.12
CA SER A 75 -9.86 13.80 -19.50
C SER A 75 -8.39 13.86 -19.89
N LEU A 76 -8.02 13.44 -21.10
CA LEU A 76 -6.68 13.63 -21.63
C LEU A 76 -6.30 15.10 -21.85
N SER A 77 -7.26 16.02 -21.82
CA SER A 77 -7.00 17.46 -21.95
C SER A 77 -6.47 18.10 -20.66
N ALA A 78 -6.56 17.43 -19.50
CA ALA A 78 -6.03 17.88 -18.21
C ALA A 78 -4.50 18.10 -18.22
N GLY A 79 -3.82 17.53 -19.21
CA GLY A 79 -2.38 17.66 -19.36
C GLY A 79 -1.61 16.65 -18.51
N ARG A 80 -0.34 16.49 -18.88
CA ARG A 80 0.54 15.41 -18.38
C ARG A 80 0.77 15.47 -16.86
N ASP A 81 1.03 16.64 -16.31
CA ASP A 81 1.40 16.77 -14.89
C ASP A 81 0.22 16.51 -13.94
N GLU A 82 -0.98 16.93 -14.33
CA GLU A 82 -2.21 16.59 -13.62
C GLU A 82 -2.48 15.09 -13.68
N LEU A 83 -2.37 14.48 -14.86
CA LEU A 83 -2.50 13.02 -15.02
C LEU A 83 -1.46 12.28 -14.18
N ALA A 84 -0.21 12.76 -14.12
CA ALA A 84 0.82 12.18 -13.27
C ALA A 84 0.46 12.29 -11.77
N ALA A 85 -0.13 13.41 -11.34
CA ALA A 85 -0.60 13.58 -9.97
C ALA A 85 -1.73 12.61 -9.63
N VAL A 86 -2.71 12.45 -10.54
CA VAL A 86 -3.79 11.46 -10.41
C VAL A 86 -3.24 10.03 -10.34
N CYS A 87 -2.31 9.68 -11.23
CA CYS A 87 -1.65 8.37 -11.23
C CYS A 87 -0.94 8.09 -9.89
N ARG A 88 -0.16 9.05 -9.38
CA ARG A 88 0.52 8.92 -8.09
C ARG A 88 -0.45 8.74 -6.94
N ARG A 89 -1.57 9.47 -6.96
CA ARG A 89 -2.64 9.32 -5.97
C ARG A 89 -3.24 7.92 -5.99
N LEU A 90 -3.63 7.40 -7.16
CA LEU A 90 -4.19 6.04 -7.27
C LEU A 90 -3.19 4.97 -6.83
N LEU A 91 -1.91 5.14 -7.13
CA LEU A 91 -0.85 4.23 -6.69
C LEU A 91 -0.70 4.24 -5.17
N ALA A 92 -0.84 5.41 -4.54
CA ALA A 92 -0.84 5.54 -3.09
C ALA A 92 -2.08 4.89 -2.45
N GLU A 93 -3.27 5.10 -3.03
CA GLU A 93 -4.52 4.45 -2.59
C GLU A 93 -4.40 2.92 -2.69
N ALA A 94 -3.92 2.39 -3.83
CA ALA A 94 -3.68 0.97 -4.03
C ALA A 94 -2.56 0.40 -3.12
N ALA A 95 -1.70 1.25 -2.57
CA ALA A 95 -0.70 0.84 -1.59
C ALA A 95 -1.28 0.74 -0.18
N ALA A 96 -2.18 1.65 0.20
CA ALA A 96 -2.84 1.63 1.50
C ALA A 96 -3.73 0.38 1.69
N ASP A 97 -4.46 -0.03 0.65
CA ASP A 97 -5.31 -1.24 0.70
C ASP A 97 -4.52 -2.56 0.74
N ALA A 98 -3.21 -2.52 0.47
CA ALA A 98 -2.35 -3.70 0.40
C ALA A 98 -1.71 -4.08 1.75
N GLU A 99 -1.99 -3.34 2.84
CA GLU A 99 -1.61 -3.70 4.20
C GLU A 99 -2.73 -4.54 4.84
N PRO A 100 -2.73 -5.88 4.72
CA PRO A 100 -3.61 -6.70 5.54
C PRO A 100 -3.14 -6.60 6.99
N SER A 101 -3.95 -5.98 7.85
CA SER A 101 -4.21 -6.40 9.23
C SER A 101 -3.03 -7.02 10.00
N ARG A 102 -1.85 -6.38 10.01
CA ARG A 102 -0.80 -6.66 11.01
C ARG A 102 -1.25 -6.24 12.43
N ALA A 103 -2.48 -5.72 12.55
CA ALA A 103 -3.18 -5.34 13.76
C ALA A 103 -4.20 -6.37 14.28
N VAL A 104 -4.41 -7.53 13.65
CA VAL A 104 -5.09 -8.65 14.36
C VAL A 104 -4.03 -9.39 15.19
N ARG A 105 -3.56 -8.66 16.20
CA ARG A 105 -2.86 -9.25 17.34
C ARG A 105 -3.89 -10.14 18.03
N ALA A 106 -3.55 -11.42 18.16
CA ALA A 106 -4.34 -12.43 18.85
C ALA A 106 -5.02 -11.89 20.12
N GLU A 107 -6.36 -11.86 20.13
CA GLU A 107 -7.12 -11.93 21.36
C GLU A 107 -7.40 -13.40 21.67
N PRO A 108 -6.90 -13.96 22.79
CA PRO A 108 -7.59 -15.01 23.50
C PRO A 108 -8.32 -14.37 24.68
N ALA A 109 -9.60 -14.08 24.50
CA ALA A 109 -10.51 -13.72 25.57
C ALA A 109 -11.83 -14.46 25.25
N ARG A 110 -12.43 -15.29 26.10
CA ARG A 110 -12.45 -15.28 27.56
C ARG A 110 -12.69 -16.70 28.10
N ALA A 111 -11.95 -17.05 29.14
CA ALA A 111 -12.36 -18.09 30.07
C ALA A 111 -13.65 -17.63 30.77
N SER A 112 -14.75 -18.35 30.55
CA SER A 112 -15.94 -18.31 31.39
C SER A 112 -15.83 -19.43 32.41
N GLY A 113 -15.68 -19.06 33.68
CA GLY A 113 -15.75 -20.01 34.78
C GLY A 113 -17.19 -20.30 35.18
N ARG A 114 -17.48 -21.56 35.54
CA ARG A 114 -18.31 -21.87 36.72
C ARG A 114 -18.23 -23.36 37.11
N THR A 115 -17.61 -23.57 38.27
CA THR A 115 -17.99 -24.49 39.34
C THR A 115 -19.09 -25.54 39.08
N GLY A 116 -18.72 -26.82 39.17
CA GLY A 116 -19.64 -27.95 39.35
C GLY A 116 -18.95 -29.05 40.16
N ARG A 117 -19.51 -29.35 41.33
CA ARG A 117 -18.97 -30.18 42.41
C ARG A 117 -19.25 -31.68 42.16
N ARG A 118 -18.32 -32.52 42.63
CA ARG A 118 -18.55 -33.80 43.35
C ARG A 118 -18.77 -35.10 42.53
N GLY A 119 -17.72 -35.94 42.56
CA GLY A 119 -17.84 -37.36 42.97
C GLY A 119 -17.85 -38.44 41.88
N GLY A 120 -17.02 -39.47 42.07
CA GLY A 120 -17.28 -40.81 41.52
C GLY A 120 -16.08 -41.52 40.87
N ARG A 121 -15.74 -42.70 41.39
CA ARG A 121 -14.62 -43.60 41.04
C ARG A 121 -14.79 -44.31 39.69
N GLY A 122 -13.65 -44.74 39.12
CA GLY A 122 -13.49 -45.87 38.17
C GLY A 122 -12.33 -45.61 37.20
N ARG A 123 -11.09 -46.02 37.49
CA ARG A 123 -10.42 -47.27 37.01
C ARG A 123 -10.51 -47.48 35.49
N ASP A 124 -9.43 -47.19 34.76
CA ASP A 124 -8.46 -48.18 34.23
C ASP A 124 -7.61 -47.62 33.06
N GLY A 125 -6.30 -47.94 33.09
CA GLY A 125 -5.33 -47.92 31.97
C GLY A 125 -4.99 -46.55 31.36
N GLY A 126 -3.76 -46.13 31.15
CA GLY A 126 -2.43 -46.74 31.14
C GLY A 126 -1.49 -45.70 30.54
N ASP A 127 -0.19 -45.84 30.80
CA ASP A 127 0.94 -45.20 30.11
C ASP A 127 1.40 -43.80 30.58
N GLY A 128 2.25 -43.81 31.62
CA GLY A 128 3.67 -43.43 31.48
C GLY A 128 4.04 -42.00 31.08
N ALA A 129 4.33 -41.16 32.08
CA ALA A 129 5.12 -39.91 32.02
C ALA A 129 6.65 -40.19 31.81
N PRO A 130 7.63 -39.24 31.90
CA PRO A 130 7.58 -37.81 32.32
C PRO A 130 8.58 -36.80 31.66
N GLY A 131 8.43 -35.51 31.99
CA GLY A 131 9.53 -34.53 32.13
C GLY A 131 9.59 -33.40 31.06
N GLY A 132 9.83 -32.12 31.35
CA GLY A 132 10.07 -31.42 32.60
C GLY A 132 10.34 -29.91 32.38
N ARG A 133 9.80 -29.09 33.29
CA ARG A 133 10.40 -27.91 33.95
C ARG A 133 10.77 -26.62 33.16
N THR A 134 10.01 -25.57 33.50
CA THR A 134 10.42 -24.25 34.06
C THR A 134 11.22 -23.23 33.25
N GLY A 135 10.67 -22.00 33.25
CA GLY A 135 11.41 -20.73 33.15
C GLY A 135 10.95 -19.89 31.96
N LYS A 136 10.65 -18.60 32.04
CA LYS A 136 10.80 -17.61 33.10
C LYS A 136 9.96 -16.40 32.65
N SER A 137 9.00 -16.00 33.47
CA SER A 137 8.38 -14.68 33.37
C SER A 137 9.47 -13.61 33.49
N ARG A 138 9.65 -12.79 32.46
CA ARG A 138 10.27 -11.49 32.59
C ARG A 138 9.34 -10.44 32.01
N ALA A 139 8.55 -9.89 32.92
CA ALA A 139 8.07 -8.52 32.83
C ALA A 139 9.24 -7.61 32.40
N GLY A 140 9.03 -6.88 31.31
CA GLY A 140 10.03 -6.02 30.71
C GLY A 140 9.39 -4.75 30.18
N LYS A 141 8.92 -3.92 31.12
CA LYS A 141 9.07 -2.47 31.12
C LYS A 141 8.67 -1.73 29.83
N GLY A 142 7.47 -1.13 29.86
CA GLY A 142 7.10 -0.10 28.91
C GLY A 142 8.16 1.00 28.84
N ARG A 143 8.52 1.41 27.62
CA ARG A 143 9.25 2.65 27.36
C ARG A 143 8.91 3.17 25.97
N SER A 144 8.35 4.37 25.99
CA SER A 144 8.33 5.43 24.98
C SER A 144 8.58 5.03 23.52
N ARG A 145 7.56 5.32 22.71
CA ARG A 145 7.68 5.49 21.25
C ARG A 145 8.67 6.61 20.99
N HIS A 146 9.89 6.26 20.60
CA HIS A 146 10.85 7.21 20.07
C HIS A 146 10.62 7.30 18.56
N THR A 147 10.07 8.41 18.09
CA THR A 147 10.33 8.85 16.72
C THR A 147 11.84 8.98 16.60
N SER A 148 12.44 8.18 15.73
CA SER A 148 13.89 8.20 15.52
C SER A 148 14.33 9.63 15.15
N LEU A 149 15.49 10.08 15.64
CA LEU A 149 16.05 11.40 15.32
C LEU A 149 16.04 11.70 13.82
N THR A 150 16.22 10.67 13.00
CA THR A 150 16.12 10.71 11.54
C THR A 150 14.75 11.19 11.06
N SER A 151 13.66 10.74 11.68
CA SER A 151 12.30 11.20 11.37
C SER A 151 12.11 12.68 11.70
N TRP A 152 12.80 13.20 12.71
CA TRP A 152 12.70 14.61 13.09
C TRP A 152 13.48 15.51 12.13
N LEU A 153 14.66 15.08 11.68
CA LEU A 153 15.44 15.79 10.67
C LEU A 153 14.70 15.88 9.33
N ILE A 154 14.02 14.80 8.91
CA ILE A 154 13.21 14.80 7.69
C ILE A 154 12.08 15.83 7.79
N LEU A 155 11.38 15.89 8.93
CA LEU A 155 10.30 16.86 9.15
C LEU A 155 10.81 18.30 9.10
N LEU A 156 11.95 18.59 9.74
CA LEU A 156 12.56 19.91 9.67
C LEU A 156 12.98 20.28 8.24
N GLY A 157 13.55 19.34 7.49
CA GLY A 157 13.93 19.55 6.09
C GLY A 157 12.73 19.85 5.20
N VAL A 158 11.64 19.09 5.35
CA VAL A 158 10.39 19.32 4.61
C VAL A 158 9.79 20.68 4.98
N MET A 159 9.76 21.04 6.27
CA MET A 159 9.21 22.32 6.71
C MET A 159 10.03 23.50 6.18
N ALA A 160 11.35 23.41 6.20
CA ALA A 160 12.24 24.44 5.66
C ALA A 160 12.06 24.60 4.14
N LEU A 161 11.95 23.50 3.40
CA LEU A 161 11.73 23.52 1.96
C LEU A 161 10.40 24.19 1.59
N VAL A 162 9.32 23.88 2.32
CA VAL A 162 8.01 24.51 2.14
C VAL A 162 8.07 26.00 2.45
N GLY A 163 8.76 26.39 3.53
CA GLY A 163 8.94 27.79 3.91
C GLY A 163 9.69 28.60 2.84
N VAL A 164 10.80 28.05 2.33
CA VAL A 164 11.58 28.68 1.24
C VAL A 164 10.75 28.79 -0.03
N TYR A 165 10.01 27.74 -0.40
CA TYR A 165 9.12 27.77 -1.57
C TYR A 165 8.03 28.85 -1.43
N ALA A 166 7.34 28.90 -0.29
CA ALA A 166 6.32 29.90 -0.03
C ALA A 166 6.90 31.32 -0.02
N TYR A 167 8.12 31.50 0.50
CA TYR A 167 8.81 32.78 0.47
C TYR A 167 9.15 33.21 -0.96
N HIS A 168 9.69 32.33 -1.80
CA HIS A 168 9.98 32.66 -3.20
C HIS A 168 8.71 32.97 -4.00
N VAL A 169 7.64 32.20 -3.79
CA VAL A 169 6.34 32.46 -4.43
C VAL A 169 5.80 33.81 -3.97
N SER A 170 5.76 34.08 -2.67
CA SER A 170 5.26 35.37 -2.15
C SER A 170 6.13 36.57 -2.55
N ALA A 171 7.44 36.40 -2.67
CA ALA A 171 8.36 37.42 -3.16
C ALA A 171 8.23 37.67 -4.67
N ALA A 172 7.80 36.66 -5.45
CA ALA A 172 7.55 36.80 -6.89
C ALA A 172 6.18 37.43 -7.22
N TYR A 173 5.25 37.42 -6.27
CA TYR A 173 3.92 38.05 -6.39
C TYR A 173 3.83 39.44 -5.74
N ARG A 174 4.95 39.98 -5.23
CA ARG A 174 5.08 41.38 -4.81
C ARG A 174 5.74 42.20 -5.91
#